data_AF-A0A1Y4W009-F1
#
_entry.id   AF-A0A1Y4W009-F1
#
_cell.length_a   1.000
_cell.length_b   1.000
_cell.length_c   1.000
_cell.angle_alpha   90.00
_cell.angle_beta   90.00
_cell.angle_gamma   90.00
#
_symmetry.space_group_name_H-M   'P 1'
#
loop_
_entity.id
_entity.type
_entity.pdbx_description
1 polymer ?
#
loop_
_entity_poly.entity_id
_entity_poly.type
_entity_poly.pdbx_seq_one_letter_code
_entity_poly.pdbx_strand_id
1 'polypeptide(L)'
;MRQRISEKNKFPSFDLFDEYQKLEAIFSNWRTMGTYDEWRTRKPPMYTFEDYIRDLQFENWNLRGTFINLQEMRSKLNIAPEDFVEKKVSEEQLLDFIQFLLNCWLRIHATIETAQAHAIAYIADKNALEMLFQNCKYLLEKFHCKCQVDEENNEVYVIFKDDLATIISQKDPDVEPSLTEYNRIDNCGNIRRKGEILCTLSKKLEAVESQIKGTEFYPLYNDTTFLLNKIGARHWTGKDKLANATFMKMSPDELEKWYDTTFNLVVSCLAAVPYLTAKDKIKEIKQTGVDK
;
A
#
# COMPACT_ATOMS: atom_id res chain seq x y z
N MET A 1 -29.71 -15.05 15.08
CA MET A 1 -29.82 -15.18 13.61
C MET A 1 -28.59 -15.95 13.12
N ARG A 2 -28.72 -17.02 12.31
CA ARG A 2 -27.54 -17.74 11.78
C ARG A 2 -26.93 -16.91 10.65
N GLN A 3 -25.67 -16.48 10.79
CA GLN A 3 -24.93 -15.78 9.73
C GLN A 3 -24.69 -16.71 8.53
N ARG A 4 -24.54 -16.14 7.33
CA ARG A 4 -24.30 -16.91 6.09
C ARG A 4 -22.91 -17.55 6.14
N ILE A 5 -22.75 -18.73 5.53
CA ILE A 5 -21.44 -19.39 5.40
C ILE A 5 -20.42 -18.47 4.71
N SER A 6 -20.87 -17.71 3.71
CA SER A 6 -20.05 -16.70 3.02
C SER A 6 -19.53 -15.57 3.93
N GLU A 7 -20.23 -15.29 5.03
CA GLU A 7 -19.83 -14.26 6.00
C GLU A 7 -18.93 -14.86 7.10
N LYS A 8 -19.17 -16.11 7.49
CA LYS A 8 -18.36 -16.80 8.52
C LYS A 8 -17.02 -17.33 8.01
N ASN A 9 -16.93 -17.71 6.74
CA ASN A 9 -15.77 -18.45 6.24
C ASN A 9 -14.56 -17.58 5.89
N LYS A 10 -14.73 -16.26 5.72
CA LYS A 10 -13.60 -15.37 5.43
C LYS A 10 -12.63 -15.30 6.61
N PHE A 11 -13.17 -15.18 7.83
CA PHE A 11 -12.42 -15.21 9.09
C PHE A 11 -13.31 -15.78 10.21
N PRO A 12 -13.38 -17.10 10.40
CA PRO A 12 -14.22 -17.72 11.44
C PRO A 12 -13.83 -17.25 12.86
N SER A 13 -12.53 -17.10 13.05
CA SER A 13 -11.85 -16.33 14.09
C SER A 13 -10.77 -15.50 13.38
N PHE A 14 -10.33 -14.40 14.00
CA PHE A 14 -9.26 -13.59 13.44
C PHE A 14 -8.17 -13.39 14.48
N ASP A 15 -7.00 -13.88 14.13
CA ASP A 15 -5.75 -13.70 14.87
C ASP A 15 -4.63 -13.51 13.85
N LEU A 16 -3.78 -12.50 14.06
CA LEU A 16 -2.75 -12.15 13.09
C LEU A 16 -1.73 -13.27 12.89
N PHE A 17 -1.39 -13.99 13.96
CA PHE A 17 -0.45 -15.08 13.90
C PHE A 17 -1.06 -16.30 13.18
N ASP A 18 -2.32 -16.63 13.46
CA ASP A 18 -3.04 -17.69 12.72
C ASP A 18 -3.10 -17.40 11.22
N GLU A 19 -3.38 -16.14 10.83
CA GLU A 19 -3.43 -15.76 9.41
C GLU A 19 -2.05 -15.79 8.76
N TYR A 20 -1.01 -15.32 9.45
CA TYR A 20 0.38 -15.50 9.04
C TYR A 20 0.71 -16.98 8.79
N GLN A 21 0.39 -17.86 9.75
CA GLN A 21 0.70 -19.29 9.64
C GLN A 21 0.03 -19.95 8.43
N LYS A 22 -1.19 -19.54 8.09
CA LYS A 22 -1.88 -20.02 6.88
C LYS A 22 -1.12 -19.61 5.62
N LEU A 23 -0.72 -18.34 5.51
CA LEU A 23 0.04 -17.84 4.37
C LEU A 23 1.41 -18.53 4.24
N GLU A 24 2.16 -18.61 5.34
CA GLU A 24 3.47 -19.27 5.40
C GLU A 24 3.36 -20.75 5.04
N ALA A 25 2.32 -21.45 5.52
CA ALA A 25 2.11 -22.86 5.18
C ALA A 25 1.93 -23.06 3.68
N ILE A 26 1.14 -22.22 3.02
CA ILE A 26 0.91 -22.33 1.57
C ILE A 26 2.18 -22.00 0.79
N PHE A 27 2.93 -20.97 1.19
CA PHE A 27 4.11 -20.51 0.47
C PHE A 27 5.32 -21.43 0.65
N SER A 28 5.59 -21.86 1.88
CA SER A 28 6.86 -22.47 2.30
C SER A 28 6.76 -23.94 2.69
N ASN A 29 5.56 -24.47 2.94
CA ASN A 29 5.41 -25.87 3.38
C ASN A 29 4.71 -26.77 2.34
N TRP A 30 3.83 -26.21 1.52
CA TRP A 30 3.09 -27.00 0.53
C TRP A 30 3.95 -27.28 -0.69
N ARG A 31 4.11 -28.58 -1.01
CA ARG A 31 4.85 -29.03 -2.19
C ARG A 31 4.00 -28.91 -3.44
N THR A 32 3.92 -27.70 -3.98
CA THR A 32 3.06 -27.32 -5.10
C THR A 32 3.81 -27.20 -6.42
N MET A 33 5.14 -27.34 -6.39
CA MET A 33 6.05 -27.15 -7.52
C MET A 33 6.84 -28.42 -7.80
N GLY A 34 7.12 -28.69 -9.07
CA GLY A 34 7.96 -29.79 -9.52
C GLY A 34 8.99 -29.34 -10.56
N THR A 35 9.97 -30.20 -10.80
CA THR A 35 11.02 -30.00 -11.81
C THR A 35 11.00 -31.13 -12.83
N TYR A 36 11.83 -31.01 -13.86
CA TYR A 36 12.00 -32.09 -14.84
C TYR A 36 13.33 -32.80 -14.62
N ASP A 37 13.43 -34.02 -15.13
CA ASP A 37 14.71 -34.72 -15.28
C ASP A 37 15.42 -34.37 -16.60
N GLU A 38 16.58 -34.98 -16.80
CA GLU A 38 17.39 -34.86 -18.03
C GLU A 38 16.62 -35.27 -19.30
N TRP A 39 15.59 -36.11 -19.17
CA TRP A 39 14.73 -36.57 -20.26
C TRP A 39 13.43 -35.78 -20.39
N ARG A 40 13.34 -34.61 -19.73
CA ARG A 40 12.17 -33.73 -19.72
C ARG A 40 10.91 -34.43 -19.20
N THR A 41 11.07 -35.44 -18.35
CA THR A 41 9.98 -36.08 -17.64
C THR A 41 9.75 -35.35 -16.32
N ARG A 42 8.48 -35.13 -15.96
CA ARG A 42 8.11 -34.47 -14.71
C ARG A 42 8.52 -35.35 -13.52
N LYS A 43 9.35 -34.81 -12.63
CA LYS A 43 9.59 -35.38 -11.30
C LYS A 43 8.41 -35.10 -10.39
N PRO A 44 8.16 -35.92 -9.35
CA PRO A 44 7.16 -35.64 -8.33
C PRO A 44 7.33 -34.21 -7.76
N PRO A 45 6.24 -33.50 -7.47
CA PRO A 45 6.32 -32.15 -6.91
C PRO A 45 6.86 -32.22 -5.49
N MET A 46 8.12 -31.82 -5.33
CA MET A 46 8.84 -31.82 -4.04
C MET A 46 9.23 -30.43 -3.59
N TYR A 47 8.98 -29.41 -4.43
CA TYR A 47 9.35 -28.02 -4.20
C TYR A 47 8.13 -27.23 -3.74
N THR A 48 8.39 -26.25 -2.89
CA THR A 48 7.44 -25.23 -2.46
C THR A 48 7.52 -24.01 -3.37
N PHE A 49 6.63 -23.03 -3.19
CA PHE A 49 6.78 -21.74 -3.88
C PHE A 49 8.05 -21.00 -3.42
N GLU A 50 8.38 -21.09 -2.12
CA GLU A 50 9.63 -20.54 -1.59
C GLU A 50 10.85 -21.18 -2.26
N ASP A 51 10.91 -22.52 -2.35
CA ASP A 51 12.04 -23.22 -2.95
C ASP A 51 12.23 -22.80 -4.43
N TYR A 52 11.13 -22.63 -5.16
CA TYR A 52 11.18 -22.18 -6.55
C TYR A 52 11.78 -20.77 -6.66
N ILE A 53 11.35 -19.83 -5.82
CA ILE A 53 11.93 -18.48 -5.81
C ILE A 53 13.41 -18.55 -5.43
N ARG A 54 13.71 -19.18 -4.29
CA ARG A 54 15.07 -19.28 -3.73
C ARG A 54 16.06 -19.86 -4.72
N ASP A 55 15.73 -21.02 -5.30
CA ASP A 55 16.70 -21.81 -6.06
C ASP A 55 16.76 -21.43 -7.54
N LEU A 56 15.67 -20.90 -8.11
CA LEU A 56 15.57 -20.71 -9.56
C LEU A 56 15.32 -19.27 -9.99
N GLN A 57 14.71 -18.42 -9.15
CA GLN A 57 14.27 -17.09 -9.60
C GLN A 57 14.90 -15.91 -8.85
N PHE A 58 15.58 -16.15 -7.73
CA PHE A 58 16.11 -15.11 -6.86
C PHE A 58 17.25 -14.31 -7.49
N GLU A 59 18.24 -14.97 -8.11
CA GLU A 59 19.46 -14.33 -8.64
C GLU A 59 19.17 -13.21 -9.64
N ASN A 60 18.13 -13.38 -10.46
CA ASN A 60 17.73 -12.42 -11.50
C ASN A 60 16.48 -11.61 -11.09
N TRP A 61 16.16 -11.53 -9.80
CA TRP A 61 15.02 -10.76 -9.32
C TRP A 61 15.39 -9.29 -9.17
N ASN A 62 14.66 -8.39 -9.85
CA ASN A 62 14.86 -6.95 -9.81
C ASN A 62 14.79 -6.36 -8.38
N LEU A 63 13.98 -6.97 -7.50
CA LEU A 63 13.79 -6.50 -6.13
C LEU A 63 14.82 -7.05 -5.12
N ARG A 64 15.73 -7.93 -5.53
CA ARG A 64 16.71 -8.52 -4.58
C ARG A 64 17.73 -7.50 -4.07
N GLY A 65 17.92 -6.39 -4.78
CA GLY A 65 18.95 -5.41 -4.46
C GLY A 65 20.33 -6.05 -4.30
N THR A 66 20.89 -5.95 -3.08
CA THR A 66 22.19 -6.51 -2.73
C THR A 66 22.13 -7.84 -1.97
N PHE A 67 20.93 -8.32 -1.66
CA PHE A 67 20.76 -9.60 -0.97
C PHE A 67 21.30 -10.75 -1.83
N ILE A 68 22.01 -11.68 -1.18
CA ILE A 68 22.66 -12.81 -1.85
C ILE A 68 21.79 -14.07 -1.88
N ASN A 69 20.77 -14.16 -1.01
CA ASN A 69 19.77 -15.23 -1.03
C ASN A 69 18.44 -14.76 -0.38
N LEU A 70 17.39 -15.56 -0.56
CA LEU A 70 16.04 -15.25 -0.08
C LEU A 70 15.96 -15.20 1.45
N GLN A 71 16.73 -16.04 2.15
CA GLN A 71 16.75 -16.08 3.63
C GLN A 71 17.29 -14.78 4.21
N GLU A 72 18.39 -14.25 3.65
CA GLU A 72 18.95 -12.96 4.04
C GLU A 72 17.93 -11.84 3.81
N MET A 73 17.27 -11.82 2.64
CA MET A 73 16.23 -10.83 2.34
C MET A 73 15.09 -10.90 3.38
N ARG A 74 14.56 -12.09 3.65
CA ARG A 74 13.46 -12.26 4.63
C ARG A 74 13.88 -11.80 6.03
N SER A 75 15.07 -12.17 6.49
CA SER A 75 15.57 -11.74 7.81
C SER A 75 15.81 -10.24 7.89
N LYS A 76 16.38 -9.62 6.85
CA LYS A 76 16.65 -8.17 6.84
C LYS A 76 15.40 -7.31 6.73
N LEU A 77 14.33 -7.88 6.18
CA LEU A 77 13.01 -7.27 6.11
C LEU A 77 12.14 -7.62 7.34
N ASN A 78 12.65 -8.38 8.32
CA ASN A 78 11.91 -8.85 9.50
C ASN A 78 10.64 -9.66 9.20
N ILE A 79 10.67 -10.40 8.08
CA ILE A 79 9.59 -11.29 7.61
C ILE A 79 10.05 -12.76 7.56
N ALA A 80 11.13 -13.09 8.26
CA ALA A 80 11.55 -14.48 8.41
C ALA A 80 10.63 -15.18 9.43
N PRO A 81 10.46 -16.51 9.36
CA PRO A 81 9.60 -17.23 10.28
C PRO A 81 9.91 -16.99 11.77
N GLU A 82 11.19 -16.75 12.08
CA GLU A 82 11.65 -16.48 13.44
C GLU A 82 11.16 -15.13 13.99
N ASP A 83 10.80 -14.19 13.11
CA ASP A 83 10.30 -12.86 13.46
C ASP A 83 8.81 -12.90 13.85
N PHE A 84 8.09 -13.97 13.50
CA PHE A 84 6.67 -14.16 13.83
C PHE A 84 6.52 -15.01 15.09
N VAL A 85 6.41 -14.34 16.24
CA VAL A 85 6.16 -14.98 17.54
C VAL A 85 4.71 -14.76 17.98
N GLU A 86 4.08 -15.83 18.45
CA GLU A 86 2.69 -15.81 18.96
C GLU A 86 2.49 -14.65 19.94
N LYS A 87 1.40 -13.88 19.76
CA LYS A 87 1.01 -12.68 20.55
C LYS A 87 1.90 -11.43 20.38
N LYS A 88 2.83 -11.42 19.43
CA LYS A 88 3.65 -10.23 19.11
C LYS A 88 3.54 -9.74 17.67
N VAL A 89 2.83 -10.48 16.81
CA VAL A 89 2.65 -10.08 15.41
C VAL A 89 1.87 -8.77 15.35
N SER A 90 2.46 -7.75 14.72
CA SER A 90 1.78 -6.50 14.43
C SER A 90 1.10 -6.56 13.06
N GLU A 91 0.12 -5.68 12.84
CA GLU A 91 -0.52 -5.52 11.54
C GLU A 91 0.49 -5.10 10.47
N GLU A 92 1.39 -4.16 10.80
CA GLU A 92 2.46 -3.69 9.92
C GLU A 92 3.37 -4.83 9.45
N GLN A 93 3.81 -5.68 10.38
CA GLN A 93 4.68 -6.82 10.05
C GLN A 93 3.97 -7.83 9.13
N LEU A 94 2.67 -8.06 9.35
CA LEU A 94 1.89 -8.92 8.47
C LEU A 94 1.67 -8.28 7.09
N LEU A 95 1.47 -6.96 7.01
CA LEU A 95 1.36 -6.22 5.75
C LEU A 95 2.66 -6.28 4.94
N ASP A 96 3.81 -6.14 5.58
CA ASP A 96 5.13 -6.29 4.93
C ASP A 96 5.30 -7.70 4.35
N PHE A 97 4.91 -8.72 5.11
CA PHE A 97 4.93 -10.10 4.63
C PHE A 97 3.96 -10.34 3.47
N ILE A 98 2.75 -9.78 3.54
CA ILE A 98 1.78 -9.84 2.44
C ILE A 98 2.35 -9.18 1.18
N GLN A 99 2.96 -7.99 1.29
CA GLN A 99 3.59 -7.32 0.15
C GLN A 99 4.71 -8.16 -0.46
N PHE A 100 5.55 -8.79 0.37
CA PHE A 100 6.56 -9.73 -0.09
C PHE A 100 5.95 -10.92 -0.85
N LEU A 101 4.89 -11.53 -0.32
CA LEU A 101 4.20 -12.66 -0.97
C LEU A 101 3.57 -12.26 -2.30
N LEU A 102 3.01 -11.06 -2.41
CA LEU A 102 2.46 -10.53 -3.66
C LEU A 102 3.54 -10.33 -4.73
N ASN A 103 4.73 -9.86 -4.33
CA ASN A 103 5.88 -9.76 -5.22
C ASN A 103 6.41 -11.15 -5.64
N CYS A 104 6.41 -12.13 -4.74
CA CYS A 104 6.71 -13.51 -5.09
C CYS A 104 5.68 -14.09 -6.07
N TRP A 105 4.39 -13.83 -5.86
CA TRP A 105 3.31 -14.24 -6.75
C TRP A 105 3.50 -13.65 -8.16
N LEU A 106 3.77 -12.34 -8.26
CA LEU A 106 4.06 -11.67 -9.54
C LEU A 106 5.27 -12.32 -10.23
N ARG A 107 6.34 -12.57 -9.47
CA ARG A 107 7.56 -13.20 -9.98
C ARG A 107 7.29 -14.61 -10.51
N ILE A 108 6.54 -15.44 -9.78
CA ILE A 108 6.17 -16.79 -10.22
C ILE A 108 5.37 -16.72 -11.52
N HIS A 109 4.36 -15.85 -11.58
CA HIS A 109 3.55 -15.68 -12.79
C HIS A 109 4.37 -15.25 -14.00
N ALA A 110 5.31 -14.33 -13.82
CA ALA A 110 6.16 -13.84 -14.91
C ALA A 110 7.18 -14.86 -15.42
N THR A 111 7.54 -15.88 -14.62
CA THR A 111 8.68 -16.78 -14.90
C THR A 111 8.28 -18.22 -15.15
N ILE A 112 7.14 -18.67 -14.63
CA ILE A 112 6.78 -20.09 -14.65
C ILE A 112 6.50 -20.63 -16.06
N GLU A 113 5.87 -19.85 -16.94
CA GLU A 113 5.58 -20.30 -18.30
C GLU A 113 6.88 -20.56 -19.09
N THR A 114 7.84 -19.64 -18.95
CA THR A 114 9.18 -19.80 -19.51
C THR A 114 9.91 -20.99 -18.90
N ALA A 115 9.83 -21.17 -17.57
CA ALA A 115 10.45 -22.32 -16.89
C ALA A 115 9.84 -23.65 -17.36
N GLN A 116 8.54 -23.71 -17.61
CA GLN A 116 7.85 -24.88 -18.15
C GLN A 116 8.27 -25.17 -19.59
N ALA A 117 8.34 -24.15 -20.44
CA ALA A 117 8.75 -24.28 -21.84
C ALA A 117 10.17 -24.85 -21.97
N HIS A 118 11.07 -24.48 -21.05
CA HIS A 118 12.44 -24.98 -21.00
C HIS A 118 12.60 -26.27 -20.19
N ALA A 119 11.51 -26.88 -19.73
CA ALA A 119 11.53 -28.06 -18.88
C ALA A 119 12.44 -27.89 -17.64
N ILE A 120 12.34 -26.73 -16.97
CA ILE A 120 13.07 -26.43 -15.73
C ILE A 120 12.17 -26.75 -14.53
N ALA A 121 11.00 -26.10 -14.47
CA ALA A 121 10.05 -26.24 -13.37
C ALA A 121 8.60 -26.11 -13.84
N TYR A 122 7.65 -26.62 -13.05
CA TYR A 122 6.22 -26.52 -13.30
C TYR A 122 5.42 -26.39 -12.00
N ILE A 123 4.29 -25.70 -12.05
CA ILE A 123 3.28 -25.71 -10.97
C ILE A 123 2.45 -26.99 -11.10
N ALA A 124 2.46 -27.81 -10.05
CA ALA A 124 1.62 -29.01 -9.94
C ALA A 124 0.20 -28.66 -9.47
N ASP A 125 0.06 -27.67 -8.59
CA ASP A 125 -1.25 -27.19 -8.12
C ASP A 125 -1.38 -25.67 -8.31
N LYS A 126 -2.05 -25.27 -9.40
CA LYS A 126 -2.32 -23.86 -9.69
C LYS A 126 -3.31 -23.24 -8.71
N ASN A 127 -4.20 -24.04 -8.12
CA ASN A 127 -5.19 -23.54 -7.17
C ASN A 127 -4.53 -23.08 -5.88
N ALA A 128 -3.42 -23.71 -5.47
CA ALA A 128 -2.68 -23.28 -4.29
C ALA A 128 -2.09 -21.87 -4.43
N LEU A 129 -1.57 -21.52 -5.62
CA LEU A 129 -1.03 -20.18 -5.89
C LEU A 129 -2.13 -19.12 -5.90
N GLU A 130 -3.27 -19.42 -6.53
CA GLU A 130 -4.42 -18.53 -6.55
C GLU A 130 -5.04 -18.37 -5.15
N MET A 131 -5.08 -19.45 -4.36
CA MET A 131 -5.57 -19.40 -2.98
C MET A 131 -4.66 -18.54 -2.08
N LEU A 132 -3.33 -18.63 -2.23
CA LEU A 132 -2.40 -17.74 -1.54
C LEU A 132 -2.74 -16.26 -1.85
N PHE A 133 -2.89 -15.95 -3.13
CA PHE A 133 -3.23 -14.60 -3.57
C PHE A 133 -4.58 -14.11 -3.05
N GLN A 134 -5.60 -14.97 -3.05
CA GLN A 134 -6.93 -14.65 -2.52
C GLN A 134 -6.89 -14.40 -1.01
N ASN A 135 -6.14 -15.20 -0.25
CA ASN A 135 -5.97 -15.00 1.18
C ASN A 135 -5.27 -13.67 1.47
N CYS A 136 -4.21 -13.33 0.73
CA CYS A 136 -3.58 -12.00 0.79
C CYS A 136 -4.60 -10.90 0.52
N LYS A 137 -5.43 -10.99 -0.53
CA LYS A 137 -6.47 -9.99 -0.83
C LYS A 137 -7.50 -9.84 0.28
N TYR A 138 -7.98 -10.94 0.87
CA TYR A 138 -8.95 -10.86 1.97
C TYR A 138 -8.36 -10.17 3.21
N LEU A 139 -7.08 -10.40 3.49
CA LEU A 139 -6.37 -9.71 4.56
C LEU A 139 -6.20 -8.23 4.25
N LEU A 140 -5.77 -7.89 3.03
CA LEU A 140 -5.70 -6.49 2.59
C LEU A 140 -7.07 -5.79 2.71
N GLU A 141 -8.15 -6.43 2.25
CA GLU A 141 -9.50 -5.87 2.40
C GLU A 141 -9.87 -5.60 3.86
N LYS A 142 -9.47 -6.51 4.77
CA LYS A 142 -9.72 -6.39 6.20
C LYS A 142 -8.93 -5.26 6.87
N PHE A 143 -7.70 -5.04 6.44
CA PHE A 143 -6.87 -3.92 6.89
C PHE A 143 -7.15 -2.62 6.14
N HIS A 144 -8.25 -2.57 5.37
CA HIS A 144 -8.60 -1.42 4.53
C HIS A 144 -7.47 -1.03 3.56
N CYS A 145 -6.72 -2.01 3.06
CA CYS A 145 -5.64 -1.86 2.08
C CYS A 145 -6.06 -2.38 0.70
N LYS A 146 -5.30 -2.01 -0.33
CA LYS A 146 -5.32 -2.59 -1.68
C LYS A 146 -3.89 -2.72 -2.21
N CYS A 147 -3.66 -3.65 -3.13
CA CYS A 147 -2.40 -3.75 -3.85
C CYS A 147 -2.50 -3.10 -5.24
N GLN A 148 -1.39 -2.55 -5.72
CA GLN A 148 -1.24 -2.03 -7.08
C GLN A 148 0.05 -2.56 -7.69
N VAL A 149 0.06 -2.70 -9.01
CA VAL A 149 1.24 -3.14 -9.77
C VAL A 149 1.92 -1.89 -10.34
N ASP A 150 3.20 -1.74 -10.04
CA ASP A 150 4.10 -0.85 -10.75
C ASP A 150 4.68 -1.62 -11.96
N GLU A 151 4.16 -1.33 -13.15
CA GLU A 151 4.62 -1.98 -14.39
C GLU A 151 6.05 -1.59 -14.77
N GLU A 152 6.50 -0.38 -14.41
CA GLU A 152 7.84 0.11 -14.74
C GLU A 152 8.89 -0.64 -13.92
N ASN A 153 8.64 -0.78 -12.63
CA ASN A 153 9.54 -1.46 -11.71
C ASN A 153 9.27 -2.96 -11.59
N ASN A 154 8.20 -3.48 -12.21
CA ASN A 154 7.71 -4.86 -12.06
C ASN A 154 7.65 -5.27 -10.58
N GLU A 155 6.87 -4.48 -9.83
CA GLU A 155 6.72 -4.56 -8.38
C GLU A 155 5.24 -4.48 -8.00
N VAL A 156 4.86 -5.16 -6.92
CA VAL A 156 3.57 -4.97 -6.27
C VAL A 156 3.78 -4.21 -4.98
N TYR A 157 3.09 -3.08 -4.82
CA TYR A 157 3.08 -2.32 -3.57
C TYR A 157 1.68 -2.28 -2.98
N VAL A 158 1.61 -2.12 -1.65
CA VAL A 158 0.36 -2.07 -0.89
C VAL A 158 0.09 -0.64 -0.42
N ILE A 159 -1.15 -0.20 -0.55
CA ILE A 159 -1.61 1.12 -0.12
C ILE A 159 -2.85 1.04 0.77
N PHE A 160 -2.95 1.93 1.74
CA PHE A 160 -4.17 2.15 2.51
C PHE A 160 -5.26 2.76 1.60
N LYS A 161 -6.49 2.30 1.75
CA LYS A 161 -7.65 2.83 1.02
C LYS A 161 -8.07 4.15 1.64
N ASP A 162 -8.01 5.19 0.83
CA ASP A 162 -8.65 6.47 1.09
C ASP A 162 -9.62 6.76 -0.07
N ASP A 163 -10.92 6.70 0.24
CA ASP A 163 -11.99 6.92 -0.73
C ASP A 163 -11.97 8.35 -1.27
N LEU A 164 -11.67 9.34 -0.41
CA LEU A 164 -11.58 10.75 -0.81
C LEU A 164 -10.37 10.96 -1.72
N ALA A 165 -9.20 10.45 -1.34
CA ALA A 165 -8.01 10.52 -2.18
C ALA A 165 -8.25 9.84 -3.54
N THR A 166 -8.91 8.67 -3.56
CA THR A 166 -9.24 7.95 -4.80
C THR A 166 -10.15 8.79 -5.71
N ILE A 167 -11.17 9.46 -5.15
CA ILE A 167 -12.07 10.34 -5.92
C ILE A 167 -11.31 11.55 -6.48
N ILE A 168 -10.38 12.12 -5.71
CA ILE A 168 -9.57 13.27 -6.13
C ILE A 168 -8.62 12.85 -7.26
N SER A 169 -7.91 11.73 -7.09
CA SER A 169 -7.03 11.18 -8.12
C SER A 169 -7.72 10.96 -9.47
N GLN A 170 -8.99 10.54 -9.45
CA GLN A 170 -9.78 10.39 -10.68
C GLN A 170 -10.14 11.72 -11.36
N LYS A 171 -10.22 12.81 -10.59
CA LYS A 171 -10.59 14.15 -11.09
C LYS A 171 -9.39 14.99 -11.46
N ASP A 172 -8.27 14.81 -10.75
CA ASP A 172 -7.01 15.51 -10.97
C ASP A 172 -5.86 14.48 -11.01
N PRO A 173 -5.52 13.99 -12.23
CA PRO A 173 -4.43 13.04 -12.40
C PRO A 173 -3.07 13.55 -11.95
N ASP A 174 -2.86 14.87 -11.86
CA ASP A 174 -1.56 15.42 -11.47
C ASP A 174 -1.23 15.19 -9.99
N VAL A 175 -2.26 15.06 -9.14
CA VAL A 175 -2.06 14.81 -7.70
C VAL A 175 -2.07 13.33 -7.36
N GLU A 176 -2.54 12.47 -8.26
CA GLU A 176 -2.66 11.03 -8.06
C GLU A 176 -1.36 10.38 -7.57
N PRO A 177 -0.17 10.65 -8.17
CA PRO A 177 1.05 9.99 -7.74
C PRO A 177 1.41 10.34 -6.30
N SER A 178 1.19 11.60 -5.89
CA SER A 178 1.45 12.04 -4.52
C SER A 178 0.47 11.45 -3.52
N LEU A 179 -0.82 11.34 -3.87
CA LEU A 179 -1.85 10.75 -3.02
C LEU A 179 -1.64 9.24 -2.85
N THR A 180 -1.34 8.54 -3.94
CA THR A 180 -1.04 7.11 -3.95
C THR A 180 0.23 6.82 -3.18
N GLU A 181 1.30 7.58 -3.41
CA GLU A 181 2.56 7.41 -2.71
C GLU A 181 2.41 7.65 -1.20
N TYR A 182 1.70 8.70 -0.78
CA TYR A 182 1.51 8.99 0.65
C TYR A 182 0.88 7.81 1.40
N ASN A 183 -0.07 7.14 0.76
CA ASN A 183 -0.82 6.02 1.31
C ASN A 183 -0.11 4.67 1.20
N ARG A 184 1.10 4.58 0.63
CA ARG A 184 1.90 3.35 0.63
C ARG A 184 2.26 2.93 2.05
N ILE A 185 2.14 1.64 2.33
CA ILE A 185 2.53 1.09 3.64
C ILE A 185 4.02 1.33 3.93
N ASP A 186 4.84 1.38 2.87
CA ASP A 186 6.29 1.63 2.95
C ASP A 186 6.63 3.01 3.53
N ASN A 187 5.67 3.93 3.56
CA ASN A 187 5.84 5.27 4.10
C ASN A 187 5.41 5.41 5.57
N CYS A 188 4.87 4.37 6.20
CA CYS A 188 4.64 4.33 7.64
C CYS A 188 5.95 4.55 8.40
N GLY A 189 5.96 5.46 9.37
CA GLY A 189 7.16 5.88 10.10
C GLY A 189 8.11 6.78 9.30
N ASN A 190 7.95 6.92 7.98
CA ASN A 190 8.84 7.72 7.14
C ASN A 190 8.38 9.19 7.06
N ILE A 191 8.53 9.89 8.17
CA ILE A 191 8.12 11.31 8.32
C ILE A 191 8.78 12.20 7.25
N ARG A 192 10.03 11.91 6.88
CA ARG A 192 10.74 12.66 5.85
C ARG A 192 10.03 12.54 4.50
N ARG A 193 9.73 11.31 4.06
CA ARG A 193 9.07 11.09 2.77
C ARG A 193 7.65 11.66 2.76
N LYS A 194 6.89 11.44 3.84
CA LYS A 194 5.57 12.07 4.03
C LYS A 194 5.65 13.60 3.94
N GLY A 195 6.71 14.21 4.47
CA GLY A 195 6.96 15.65 4.36
C GLY A 195 7.22 16.14 2.94
N GLU A 196 8.07 15.43 2.19
CA GLU A 196 8.35 15.73 0.78
C GLU A 196 7.07 15.70 -0.08
N ILE A 197 6.22 14.69 0.17
CA ILE A 197 4.93 14.56 -0.51
C ILE A 197 3.97 15.70 -0.12
N LEU A 198 3.84 16.00 1.17
CA LEU A 198 3.02 17.13 1.65
C LEU A 198 3.50 18.48 1.10
N CYS A 199 4.81 18.67 0.93
CA CYS A 199 5.36 19.86 0.29
C CYS A 199 4.89 19.98 -1.16
N THR A 200 4.89 18.88 -1.91
CA THR A 200 4.37 18.83 -3.29
C THR A 200 2.87 19.12 -3.34
N LEU A 201 2.08 18.47 -2.48
CA LEU A 201 0.65 18.71 -2.36
C LEU A 201 0.33 20.14 -1.91
N SER A 202 1.19 20.76 -1.10
CA SER A 202 1.00 22.15 -0.66
C SER A 202 1.05 23.15 -1.83
N LYS A 203 1.90 22.92 -2.83
CA LYS A 203 1.97 23.75 -4.05
C LYS A 203 0.69 23.63 -4.88
N LYS A 204 0.12 22.41 -4.94
CA LYS A 204 -1.16 22.15 -5.59
C LYS A 204 -2.32 22.81 -4.84
N LEU A 205 -2.28 22.78 -3.50
CA LEU A 205 -3.24 23.49 -2.65
C LEU A 205 -3.17 25.02 -2.84
N GLU A 206 -1.97 25.60 -2.93
CA GLU A 206 -1.78 27.02 -3.23
C GLU A 206 -2.37 27.42 -4.59
N ALA A 207 -2.25 26.56 -5.60
CA ALA A 207 -2.80 26.83 -6.93
C ALA A 207 -4.34 26.95 -6.95
N VAL A 208 -5.04 26.36 -5.97
CA VAL A 208 -6.50 26.44 -5.83
C VAL A 208 -6.98 27.46 -4.79
N GLU A 209 -6.07 28.23 -4.18
CA GLU A 209 -6.42 29.22 -3.14
C GLU A 209 -7.50 30.19 -3.62
N SER A 210 -7.35 30.72 -4.84
CA SER A 210 -8.28 31.70 -5.40
C SER A 210 -9.72 31.19 -5.53
N GLN A 211 -9.90 29.88 -5.67
CA GLN A 211 -11.21 29.25 -5.77
C GLN A 211 -11.85 29.07 -4.38
N ILE A 212 -11.04 28.87 -3.34
CA ILE A 212 -11.50 28.62 -1.97
C ILE A 212 -11.67 29.94 -1.20
N LYS A 213 -10.91 30.97 -1.55
CA LYS A 213 -10.91 32.26 -0.88
C LYS A 213 -12.29 32.92 -0.94
N GLY A 214 -12.79 33.35 0.22
CA GLY A 214 -14.12 33.97 0.35
C GLY A 214 -15.28 32.97 0.39
N THR A 215 -15.01 31.67 0.44
CA THR A 215 -16.02 30.61 0.64
C THR A 215 -16.05 30.13 2.09
N GLU A 216 -17.06 29.34 2.45
CA GLU A 216 -17.18 28.68 3.74
C GLU A 216 -16.04 27.69 4.05
N PHE A 217 -15.27 27.27 3.04
CA PHE A 217 -14.12 26.36 3.19
C PHE A 217 -12.80 27.10 3.45
N TYR A 218 -12.78 28.44 3.44
CA TYR A 218 -11.58 29.21 3.70
C TYR A 218 -10.96 28.97 5.10
N PRO A 219 -11.73 28.77 6.19
CA PRO A 219 -11.17 28.37 7.49
C PRO A 219 -10.40 27.05 7.41
N LEU A 220 -10.94 26.04 6.73
CA LEU A 220 -10.28 24.75 6.51
C LEU A 220 -8.94 24.94 5.76
N TYR A 221 -8.94 25.76 4.71
CA TYR A 221 -7.72 26.09 3.96
C TYR A 221 -6.65 26.76 4.84
N ASN A 222 -7.06 27.71 5.68
CA ASN A 222 -6.15 28.43 6.58
C ASN A 222 -5.54 27.50 7.62
N ASP A 223 -6.34 26.63 8.25
CA ASP A 223 -5.86 25.67 9.23
C ASP A 223 -4.91 24.65 8.59
N THR A 224 -5.22 24.19 7.37
CA THR A 224 -4.36 23.29 6.60
C THR A 224 -3.02 23.93 6.28
N THR A 225 -3.04 25.17 5.78
CA THR A 225 -1.81 25.91 5.43
C THR A 225 -0.99 26.25 6.68
N PHE A 226 -1.65 26.55 7.81
CA PHE A 226 -1.00 26.72 9.09
C PHE A 226 -0.26 25.45 9.51
N LEU A 227 -0.91 24.29 9.45
CA LEU A 227 -0.29 23.01 9.82
C LEU A 227 0.88 22.65 8.90
N LEU A 228 0.72 22.76 7.58
CA LEU A 228 1.79 22.51 6.60
C LEU A 228 3.06 23.32 6.90
N ASN A 229 2.90 24.57 7.35
CA ASN A 229 4.02 25.43 7.76
C ASN A 229 4.61 25.02 9.11
N LYS A 230 3.78 24.61 10.08
CA LYS A 230 4.21 24.40 11.47
C LYS A 230 4.76 23.02 11.77
N ILE A 231 4.26 21.98 11.11
CA ILE A 231 4.78 20.61 11.26
C ILE A 231 6.14 20.41 10.59
N GLY A 232 6.60 21.39 9.79
CA GLY A 232 7.89 21.35 9.13
C GLY A 232 7.90 20.64 7.77
N ALA A 233 6.74 20.24 7.24
CA ALA A 233 6.63 19.55 5.96
C ALA A 233 7.24 20.33 4.78
N ARG A 234 7.19 21.67 4.79
CA ARG A 234 7.78 22.52 3.75
C ARG A 234 9.30 22.71 3.88
N HIS A 235 9.84 22.57 5.09
CA HIS A 235 11.23 22.94 5.39
C HIS A 235 11.85 21.97 6.41
N TRP A 236 12.19 20.76 5.95
CA TRP A 236 12.85 19.71 6.75
C TRP A 236 14.28 20.07 7.21
N THR A 237 14.86 21.15 6.69
CA THR A 237 16.17 21.60 7.15
C THR A 237 16.03 22.21 8.54
N GLY A 238 16.70 21.65 9.55
CA GLY A 238 16.80 22.18 10.93
C GLY A 238 17.38 23.60 11.08
N LYS A 239 17.37 24.39 10.00
CA LYS A 239 17.65 25.82 9.93
C LYS A 239 16.40 26.69 9.95
N ASP A 240 15.20 26.10 9.86
CA ASP A 240 13.99 26.90 9.82
C ASP A 240 13.48 27.26 11.22
N LYS A 241 13.49 28.55 11.53
CA LYS A 241 13.02 29.09 12.81
C LYS A 241 11.49 28.99 12.97
N LEU A 242 10.77 28.59 11.91
CA LEU A 242 9.31 28.64 11.84
C LEU A 242 8.59 27.36 12.29
N ALA A 243 9.28 26.22 12.34
CA ALA A 243 8.74 24.98 12.89
C ALA A 243 8.39 25.18 14.37
N ASN A 244 7.19 24.78 14.78
CA ASN A 244 6.75 25.04 16.15
C ASN A 244 7.60 24.22 17.14
N ALA A 245 8.08 24.86 18.20
CA ALA A 245 8.77 24.18 19.30
C ALA A 245 7.94 23.04 19.91
N THR A 246 6.61 23.09 19.76
CA THR A 246 5.70 22.01 20.15
C THR A 246 5.86 20.74 19.31
N PHE A 247 5.94 20.85 17.98
CA PHE A 247 6.09 19.68 17.09
C PHE A 247 7.49 19.06 17.19
N MET A 248 8.53 19.89 17.39
CA MET A 248 9.91 19.42 17.55
C MET A 248 10.17 18.66 18.87
N LYS A 249 9.22 18.71 19.82
CA LYS A 249 9.30 17.99 21.11
C LYS A 249 8.44 16.73 21.14
N MET A 250 7.64 16.48 20.11
CA MET A 250 6.79 15.29 20.03
C MET A 250 7.61 14.04 19.76
N SER A 251 7.08 12.90 20.18
CA SER A 251 7.58 11.61 19.72
C SER A 251 7.35 11.44 18.20
N PRO A 252 8.12 10.57 17.51
CA PRO A 252 7.91 10.27 16.10
C PRO A 252 6.47 9.86 15.79
N ASP A 253 5.87 9.00 16.60
CA ASP A 253 4.51 8.49 16.40
C ASP A 253 3.45 9.60 16.53
N GLU A 254 3.65 10.53 17.48
CA GLU A 254 2.77 11.69 17.62
C GLU A 254 2.92 12.66 16.46
N LEU A 255 4.15 12.85 15.98
CA LEU A 255 4.44 13.71 14.84
C LEU A 255 3.83 13.14 13.55
N GLU A 256 3.93 11.83 13.34
CA GLU A 256 3.32 11.15 12.20
C GLU A 256 1.80 11.32 12.17
N LYS A 257 1.12 11.19 13.32
CA LYS A 257 -0.33 11.47 13.39
C LYS A 257 -0.69 12.88 12.93
N TRP A 258 0.15 13.88 13.21
CA TRP A 258 -0.06 15.24 12.72
C TRP A 258 0.23 15.38 11.23
N TYR A 259 1.18 14.63 10.69
CA TYR A 259 1.40 14.54 9.24
C TYR A 259 0.16 13.94 8.56
N ASP A 260 -0.36 12.82 9.07
CA ASP A 260 -1.55 12.15 8.52
C ASP A 260 -2.80 13.04 8.64
N THR A 261 -2.95 13.74 9.78
CA THR A 261 -4.01 14.74 9.95
C THR A 261 -3.89 15.86 8.92
N THR A 262 -2.68 16.36 8.69
CA THR A 262 -2.44 17.43 7.71
C THR A 262 -2.71 16.94 6.28
N PHE A 263 -2.33 15.71 5.96
CA PHE A 263 -2.66 15.07 4.68
C PHE A 263 -4.17 15.01 4.47
N ASN A 264 -4.93 14.51 5.45
CA ASN A 264 -6.39 14.43 5.37
C ASN A 264 -7.04 15.80 5.18
N LEU A 265 -6.50 16.86 5.79
CA LEU A 265 -6.98 18.23 5.61
C LEU A 265 -6.67 18.77 4.21
N VAL A 266 -5.49 18.45 3.64
CA VAL A 266 -5.15 18.78 2.25
C VAL A 266 -6.11 18.09 1.28
N VAL A 267 -6.32 16.77 1.44
CA VAL A 267 -7.28 15.99 0.66
C VAL A 267 -8.68 16.59 0.76
N SER A 268 -9.10 16.99 1.97
CA SER A 268 -10.41 17.62 2.19
C SER A 268 -10.55 18.97 1.47
N CYS A 269 -9.50 19.81 1.48
CA CYS A 269 -9.48 21.06 0.72
C CYS A 269 -9.64 20.82 -0.78
N LEU A 270 -8.88 19.87 -1.34
CA LEU A 270 -8.94 19.52 -2.76
C LEU A 270 -10.31 18.93 -3.15
N ALA A 271 -10.92 18.13 -2.26
CA ALA A 271 -12.26 17.58 -2.47
C ALA A 271 -13.37 18.65 -2.51
N ALA A 272 -13.17 19.81 -1.87
CA ALA A 272 -14.13 20.91 -1.88
C ALA A 272 -14.16 21.66 -3.22
N VAL A 273 -13.05 21.67 -3.97
CA VAL A 273 -12.92 22.43 -5.23
C VAL A 273 -13.99 22.05 -6.26
N PRO A 274 -14.25 20.77 -6.58
CA PRO A 274 -15.32 20.38 -7.50
C PRO A 274 -16.72 20.85 -7.07
N TYR A 275 -17.00 20.87 -5.77
CA TYR A 275 -18.27 21.39 -5.26
C TYR A 275 -18.40 22.88 -5.51
N LEU A 276 -17.34 23.66 -5.28
CA LEU A 276 -17.34 25.10 -5.52
C LEU A 276 -17.62 25.43 -6.99
N THR A 277 -17.03 24.68 -7.93
CA THR A 277 -17.33 24.82 -9.36
C THR A 277 -18.80 24.51 -9.69
N ALA A 278 -19.39 23.49 -9.04
CA ALA A 278 -20.79 23.14 -9.25
C ALA A 278 -21.75 24.12 -8.56
N LYS A 279 -21.35 24.70 -7.42
CA LYS A 279 -22.16 25.61 -6.61
C LYS A 279 -22.57 26.86 -7.39
N ASP A 280 -21.67 27.40 -8.21
CA ASP A 280 -21.98 28.56 -9.03
C ASP A 280 -23.01 28.23 -10.11
N LYS A 281 -22.89 27.08 -10.77
CA LYS A 281 -23.92 26.57 -11.70
C LYS A 281 -25.26 26.33 -11.01
N ILE A 282 -25.24 25.81 -9.78
CA ILE A 282 -26.46 25.61 -8.98
C ILE A 282 -27.12 26.95 -8.63
N LYS A 283 -26.36 28.00 -8.33
CA LYS A 283 -26.91 29.34 -8.09
C LYS A 283 -27.61 29.89 -9.32
N GLU A 284 -27.03 29.73 -10.51
CA GLU A 284 -27.64 30.14 -11.78
C GLU A 284 -28.99 29.43 -12.03
N ILE A 285 -29.04 28.11 -11.76
CA ILE A 285 -30.29 27.33 -11.87
C ILE A 285 -31.32 27.81 -10.83
N LYS A 286 -30.91 28.06 -9.60
CA LYS A 286 -31.80 28.57 -8.55
C LYS A 286 -32.37 29.95 -8.89
N GLN A 287 -31.63 30.79 -9.60
CA GLN A 287 -32.10 32.12 -10.03
C GLN A 287 -33.09 32.01 -11.20
N THR A 288 -32.84 31.13 -12.17
CA THR A 288 -33.74 30.92 -13.32
C THR A 288 -35.07 30.23 -12.96
N GLY A 289 -35.15 29.55 -11.82
CA GLY A 289 -36.39 28.94 -11.31
C GLY A 289 -37.32 29.89 -10.53
N VAL A 290 -36.90 31.13 -10.25
CA VAL A 290 -37.67 32.13 -9.49
C VAL A 290 -38.48 33.07 -10.40
N ASP A 291 -38.23 33.04 -11.72
CA ASP A 291 -38.97 33.82 -12.73
C ASP A 291 -40.19 33.07 -13.33
N LYS A 292 -40.81 32.15 -12.58
CA LYS A 292 -42.10 31.51 -12.91
C LYS A 292 -43.04 31.53 -11.72
#